data_AF-A0A9D6MQ89-F1
#
_entry.id   AF-A0A9D6MQ89-F1
#
_cell.length_a   1.000
_cell.length_b   1.000
_cell.length_c   1.000
_cell.angle_alpha   90.00
_cell.angle_beta   90.00
_cell.angle_gamma   90.00
#
_symmetry.space_group_name_H-M   'P 1'
#
loop_
_entity.id
_entity.type
_entity.pdbx_description
1 polymer ?
#
loop_
_entity_poly.entity_id
_entity_poly.type
_entity_poly.pdbx_seq_one_letter_code
_entity_poly.pdbx_strand_id
1 'polypeptide(L)' 'KTDALATAIFVLGAEKGMALARREGVEALLIDANGKRHSTEGFDKYRTTR' A
#
# COMPACT_ATOMS: atom_id res chain seq x y z
N LYS A 1 14.11 -3.52 4.39
CA LYS A 1 13.21 -4.44 3.66
C LYS A 1 12.06 -3.71 2.97
N THR A 2 11.47 -2.68 3.59
CA THR A 2 10.33 -1.91 3.05
C THR A 2 10.65 -1.10 1.79
N ASP A 3 11.88 -0.63 1.61
CA ASP A 3 12.25 0.27 0.49
C ASP A 3 12.12 -0.38 -0.90
N ALA A 4 12.67 -1.58 -1.06
CA ALA A 4 12.52 -2.37 -2.27
C ALA A 4 11.05 -2.76 -2.53
N LEU A 5 10.29 -3.06 -1.48
CA LEU A 5 8.89 -3.44 -1.59
C LEU A 5 8.00 -2.26 -1.98
N ALA A 6 8.26 -1.07 -1.44
CA ALA A 6 7.56 0.16 -1.83
C ALA A 6 7.79 0.48 -3.31
N THR A 7 9.02 0.31 -3.80
CA THR A 7 9.34 0.48 -5.22
C THR A 7 8.59 -0.53 -6.09
N ALA A 8 8.58 -1.81 -5.70
CA ALA A 8 7.84 -2.85 -6.42
C ALA A 8 6.33 -2.57 -6.46
N ILE A 9 5.73 -2.19 -5.32
CA ILE A 9 4.31 -1.83 -5.22
C ILE A 9 3.99 -0.63 -6.14
N PHE A 10 4.86 0.38 -6.17
CA PHE A 10 4.66 1.56 -7.01
C PHE A 10 4.69 1.21 -8.50
N VAL A 11 5.69 0.44 -8.95
CA VAL A 11 5.82 0.02 -10.36
C VAL A 11 4.65 -0.86 -10.81
N LEU A 12 4.13 -1.72 -9.93
CA LEU A 12 3.00 -2.61 -10.22
C LEU A 12 1.65 -1.90 -10.29
N GLY A 13 1.53 -0.70 -9.70
CA GLY A 13 0.27 0.03 -9.60
C GLY A 13 -0.68 -0.53 -8.53
N ALA A 14 -1.85 0.10 -8.38
CA ALA A 14 -2.77 -0.12 -7.26
C ALA A 14 -3.21 -1.58 -7.08
N GLU A 15 -3.78 -2.20 -8.10
CA GLU A 15 -4.35 -3.55 -7.99
C GLU A 15 -3.27 -4.60 -7.66
N LYS A 16 -2.23 -4.69 -8.49
CA LYS A 16 -1.15 -5.66 -8.33
C LYS A 16 -0.26 -5.35 -7.13
N GLY A 17 -0.02 -4.08 -6.83
CA GLY A 17 0.74 -3.63 -5.67
C GLY A 17 0.05 -3.98 -4.35
N MET A 18 -1.28 -3.79 -4.24
CA MET A 18 -2.02 -4.19 -3.04
C MET A 18 -2.08 -5.72 -2.89
N ALA A 19 -2.20 -6.47 -3.99
CA ALA A 19 -2.10 -7.94 -3.95
C ALA A 19 -0.72 -8.40 -3.46
N LEU A 20 0.36 -7.75 -3.91
CA LEU A 20 1.72 -7.99 -3.44
C LEU A 20 1.84 -7.70 -1.93
N ALA A 21 1.36 -6.55 -1.47
CA ALA A 21 1.42 -6.17 -0.05
C ALA A 21 0.76 -7.23 0.85
N ARG A 22 -0.43 -7.73 0.46
CA ARG A 22 -1.12 -8.82 1.19
C ARG A 22 -0.30 -10.11 1.22
N ARG A 23 0.29 -10.50 0.10
CA ARG A 23 1.12 -11.72 0.00
C ARG A 23 2.37 -11.64 0.88
N GLU A 24 3.00 -10.47 0.93
CA GLU A 24 4.19 -10.23 1.77
C GLU A 24 3.83 -9.96 3.24
N GLY A 25 2.54 -9.93 3.60
CA GLY A 25 2.07 -9.72 4.97
C GLY A 25 2.36 -8.33 5.52
N VAL A 26 2.48 -7.32 4.66
CA VAL A 26 2.75 -5.94 5.05
C VAL A 26 1.54 -5.05 4.84
N GLU A 27 1.46 -4.00 5.65
CA GLU A 27 0.41 -2.98 5.50
C GLU A 27 0.92 -1.86 4.61
N ALA A 28 0.09 -1.42 3.66
CA ALA A 28 0.48 -0.44 2.64
C ALA A 28 -0.63 0.57 2.36
N LEU A 29 -0.22 1.78 1.97
CA LEU A 29 -1.07 2.83 1.41
C LEU A 29 -0.45 3.32 0.10
N LEU A 30 -1.24 3.28 -0.97
CA LEU A 30 -0.92 3.88 -2.26
C LEU A 30 -1.91 5.01 -2.55
N ILE A 31 -1.41 6.17 -2.95
CA ILE A 31 -2.21 7.27 -3.46
C ILE A 31 -1.98 7.32 -4.97
N ASP A 32 -3.05 7.17 -5.74
CA ASP A 32 -2.96 7.22 -7.20
C ASP A 32 -2.97 8.68 -7.73
N ALA A 33 -2.83 8.82 -9.05
CA ALA A 33 -2.80 10.13 -9.71
C ALA A 33 -4.09 10.95 -9.54
N ASN A 34 -5.21 10.32 -9.20
CA ASN A 34 -6.48 11.00 -8.94
C ASN A 34 -6.64 11.35 -7.45
N GLY A 35 -5.62 11.11 -6.63
CA GLY A 35 -5.70 11.25 -5.18
C GLY A 35 -6.51 10.16 -4.48
N LYS A 36 -6.94 9.11 -5.21
CA LYS A 36 -7.67 7.99 -4.59
C LYS A 36 -6.69 7.13 -3.81
N ARG A 37 -7.12 6.78 -2.59
CA ARG A 37 -6.36 5.94 -1.66
C ARG A 37 -6.70 4.48 -1.89
N HIS A 38 -5.67 3.65 -1.95
CA HIS A 38 -5.73 2.19 -1.96
C HIS A 38 -4.90 1.70 -0.78
N SER A 39 -5.49 0.89 0.09
CA SER A 39 -4.80 0.39 1.27
C SER A 39 -5.13 -1.06 1.56
N THR A 40 -4.22 -1.72 2.27
CA THR A 40 -4.51 -3.01 2.90
C THR A 40 -5.47 -2.84 4.07
N GLU A 41 -6.17 -3.91 4.41
CA GLU A 41 -7.30 -3.90 5.36
C GLU A 41 -6.88 -3.44 6.76
N GLY A 42 -5.66 -3.78 7.18
CA GLY A 42 -5.15 -3.39 8.49
C GLY A 42 -4.41 -2.06 8.51
N PHE A 43 -4.29 -1.33 7.40
CA PHE A 43 -3.57 -0.06 7.39
C PHE A 43 -4.23 1.00 8.29
N ASP A 44 -5.56 0.99 8.36
CA ASP A 44 -6.32 2.00 9.11
C ASP A 44 -6.04 1.99 10.62
N LYS A 45 -5.54 0.89 11.19
CA LYS A 45 -5.14 0.81 12.61
C LYS A 45 -3.96 1.73 12.97
N TYR A 46 -3.21 2.20 11.97
CA TYR A 46 -2.09 3.11 12.16
C TYR A 46 -2.45 4.58 11.91
N ARG A 47 -3.72 4.88 11.62
CA ARG A 47 -4.17 6.26 11.49
C ARG A 47 -4.28 6.90 12.85
N THR A 48 -3.50 7.94 13.10
CA THR A 48 -3.74 8.84 14.21
C THR A 48 -4.83 9.83 13.79
N THR A 49 -6.00 9.77 14.41
CA THR A 49 -6.94 10.89 14.41
C THR A 49 -6.31 12.02 15.22
N ARG A 50 -6.06 13.16 14.57
CA ARG A 50 -5.78 14.42 15.26
C ARG A 50 -7.09 15.13 15.53
#